data_AF-A0A843F728-F1
#
_entry.id   AF-A0A843F728-F1
#
_cell.length_a   1.000
_cell.length_b   1.000
_cell.length_c   1.000
_cell.angle_alpha   90.00
_cell.angle_beta   90.00
_cell.angle_gamma   90.00
#
_symmetry.space_group_name_H-M   'P 1'
#
loop_
_entity.id
_entity.type
_entity.pdbx_description
1 polymer ?
#
loop_
_entity_poly.entity_id
_entity_poly.type
_entity_poly.pdbx_seq_one_letter_code
_entity_poly.pdbx_strand_id
1 'polypeptide(L)'
;MKMDRRGVTALPIKLLIITILVTISIPMISDVMESTEDTMNTRIMEDESDKISNAVRSVYYSMNGARKVVEIDVPDGCRMILGGDGDDAYAIHMYCGGELMSQRWMEKPILSFDDAVELAGNCTISITTTDRAIEVAAL
;
A
#
# COMPACT_ATOMS: atom_id res chain seq x y z
N MET A 1 -58.86 5.89 -27.90
CA MET A 1 -57.54 5.85 -27.22
C MET A 1 -57.16 7.27 -26.83
N LYS A 2 -57.28 7.64 -25.55
CA LYS A 2 -56.93 8.97 -25.06
C LYS A 2 -55.43 8.93 -24.72
N MET A 3 -54.60 9.42 -25.63
CA MET A 3 -53.14 9.42 -25.46
C MET A 3 -52.79 10.41 -24.34
N ASP A 4 -52.29 9.90 -23.23
CA ASP A 4 -51.96 10.69 -22.04
C ASP A 4 -50.77 11.62 -22.34
N ARG A 5 -51.09 12.88 -22.68
CA ARG A 5 -50.11 13.92 -23.04
C ARG A 5 -49.21 14.35 -21.88
N ARG A 6 -49.41 13.84 -20.66
CA ARG A 6 -48.56 14.11 -19.49
C ARG A 6 -47.22 13.37 -19.54
N GLY A 7 -47.09 12.32 -20.36
CA GLY A 7 -45.86 11.55 -20.48
C GLY A 7 -44.68 12.33 -21.07
N VAL A 8 -44.93 13.26 -22.01
CA VAL A 8 -43.87 13.96 -22.77
C VAL A 8 -43.32 15.18 -22.03
N THR A 9 -44.13 15.89 -21.25
CA THR A 9 -43.69 17.05 -20.43
C THR A 9 -43.10 16.64 -19.09
N ALA A 10 -43.45 15.46 -18.56
CA ALA A 10 -42.88 14.94 -17.32
C ALA A 10 -41.48 14.33 -17.51
N LEU A 11 -41.14 13.89 -18.73
CA LEU A 11 -39.88 13.20 -19.02
C LEU A 11 -38.63 14.10 -18.89
N PRO A 12 -38.62 15.36 -19.40
CA PRO A 12 -37.53 16.30 -19.19
C PRO A 12 -37.34 16.67 -17.73
N ILE A 13 -38.45 16.85 -16.99
CA ILE A 13 -38.41 17.20 -15.56
C ILE A 13 -37.87 16.04 -14.73
N LYS A 14 -38.29 14.80 -15.04
CA LYS A 14 -37.76 13.60 -14.38
C LYS A 14 -36.26 13.43 -14.64
N LEU A 15 -35.80 13.64 -15.87
CA LEU A 15 -34.37 13.62 -16.19
C LEU A 15 -33.60 14.67 -15.40
N LEU A 16 -34.12 15.89 -15.32
CA LEU A 16 -33.49 16.98 -14.57
C LEU A 16 -33.40 16.66 -13.06
N ILE A 17 -34.46 16.10 -12.48
CA ILE A 17 -34.47 15.64 -11.08
C ILE A 17 -33.45 14.52 -10.86
N ILE A 18 -33.39 13.53 -11.76
CA ILE A 18 -32.40 12.43 -11.69
C ILE A 18 -30.99 12.99 -11.81
N THR A 19 -30.75 13.95 -12.69
CA THR A 19 -29.43 14.54 -12.89
C THR A 19 -28.98 15.29 -11.64
N ILE A 20 -29.87 16.07 -11.03
CA ILE A 20 -29.61 16.75 -9.74
C ILE A 20 -29.29 15.73 -8.65
N LEU A 21 -30.08 14.66 -8.53
CA LEU A 21 -29.85 13.60 -7.56
C LEU A 21 -28.49 12.92 -7.75
N VAL A 22 -28.12 12.63 -8.99
CA VAL A 22 -26.80 12.08 -9.33
C VAL A 22 -25.70 13.07 -8.95
N THR A 23 -25.81 14.35 -9.30
CA THR A 23 -24.79 15.36 -8.97
C THR A 23 -24.57 15.50 -7.46
N ILE A 24 -25.64 15.45 -6.66
CA ILE A 24 -25.55 15.49 -5.20
C ILE A 24 -24.87 14.22 -4.64
N SER A 25 -24.99 13.10 -5.36
CA SER A 25 -24.44 11.81 -4.91
C SER A 25 -22.96 11.63 -5.25
N ILE A 26 -22.42 12.37 -6.24
CA ILE A 26 -21.01 12.25 -6.68
C ILE A 26 -20.00 12.48 -5.54
N PRO A 27 -20.09 13.56 -4.74
CA PRO A 27 -19.13 13.81 -3.66
C PRO A 27 -19.11 12.68 -2.62
N MET A 28 -20.29 12.19 -2.24
CA MET A 28 -20.41 11.11 -1.25
C MET A 28 -19.79 9.79 -1.74
N ILE A 29 -19.86 9.51 -3.05
CA ILE A 29 -19.20 8.34 -3.63
C ILE A 29 -17.68 8.53 -3.63
N SER A 30 -17.20 9.74 -3.92
CA SER A 30 -15.76 10.07 -3.91
C SER A 30 -15.11 9.78 -2.56
N ASP A 31 -15.71 10.26 -1.46
CA ASP A 31 -15.17 10.06 -0.10
C ASP A 31 -15.11 8.56 0.29
N VAL A 32 -16.11 7.78 -0.14
CA VAL A 32 -16.14 6.34 0.09
C VAL A 32 -15.08 5.62 -0.76
N MET A 33 -14.83 6.09 -1.97
CA MET A 33 -13.78 5.53 -2.83
C MET A 33 -12.39 5.81 -2.26
N GLU A 34 -12.10 7.04 -1.81
CA GLU A 34 -10.81 7.41 -1.21
C GLU A 34 -10.51 6.56 0.03
N SER A 35 -11.48 6.43 0.95
CA SER A 35 -11.31 5.57 2.14
C SER A 35 -11.14 4.08 1.80
N THR A 36 -11.76 3.61 0.71
CA THR A 36 -11.57 2.25 0.22
C THR A 36 -10.18 2.06 -0.38
N GLU A 37 -9.69 3.06 -1.11
CA GLU A 37 -8.36 3.08 -1.71
C GLU A 37 -7.27 3.06 -0.64
N ASP A 38 -7.36 3.90 0.39
CA ASP A 38 -6.42 3.89 1.52
C ASP A 38 -6.40 2.55 2.27
N THR A 39 -7.58 1.96 2.48
CA THR A 39 -7.70 0.64 3.12
C THR A 39 -7.06 -0.45 2.25
N MET A 40 -7.26 -0.38 0.93
CA MET A 40 -6.69 -1.33 -0.01
C MET A 40 -5.17 -1.18 -0.12
N ASN A 41 -4.67 0.06 -0.21
CA ASN A 41 -3.25 0.37 -0.24
C ASN A 41 -2.55 -0.10 1.02
N THR A 42 -3.14 0.15 2.21
CA THR A 42 -2.60 -0.34 3.48
C THR A 42 -2.47 -1.86 3.48
N ARG A 43 -3.48 -2.60 2.99
CA ARG A 43 -3.41 -4.07 2.90
C ARG A 43 -2.34 -4.55 1.95
N ILE A 44 -2.20 -3.94 0.77
CA ILE A 44 -1.15 -4.28 -0.18
C ILE A 44 0.22 -4.09 0.47
N MET A 45 0.43 -2.94 1.12
CA MET A 45 1.69 -2.66 1.81
C MET A 45 1.97 -3.62 2.98
N GLU A 46 0.95 -4.04 3.72
CA GLU A 46 1.09 -5.06 4.76
C GLU A 46 1.51 -6.42 4.18
N ASP A 47 0.92 -6.84 3.06
CA ASP A 47 1.28 -8.06 2.35
C ASP A 47 2.73 -7.99 1.80
N GLU A 48 3.12 -6.85 1.22
CA GLU A 48 4.51 -6.64 0.76
C GLU A 48 5.50 -6.65 1.94
N SER A 49 5.14 -6.01 3.05
CA SER A 49 5.93 -6.04 4.29
C SER A 49 6.09 -7.47 4.82
N ASP A 50 5.05 -8.32 4.68
CA ASP A 50 5.11 -9.72 5.08
C ASP A 50 6.02 -10.53 4.16
N LYS A 51 6.02 -10.24 2.85
CA LYS A 51 6.98 -10.84 1.91
C LYS A 51 8.41 -10.50 2.29
N ILE A 52 8.70 -9.24 2.63
CA ILE A 52 10.03 -8.80 3.06
C ILE A 52 10.43 -9.52 4.36
N SER A 53 9.57 -9.51 5.38
CA SER A 53 9.82 -10.18 6.66
C SER A 53 10.07 -11.69 6.49
N ASN A 54 9.27 -12.36 5.65
CA ASN A 54 9.44 -13.77 5.34
C ASN A 54 10.70 -14.04 4.51
N ALA A 55 11.09 -13.13 3.62
CA ALA A 55 12.33 -13.23 2.88
C ALA A 55 13.55 -13.08 3.79
N VAL A 56 13.54 -12.12 4.71
CA VAL A 56 14.57 -11.98 5.74
C VAL A 56 14.69 -13.25 6.58
N ARG A 57 13.58 -13.77 7.10
CA ARG A 57 13.56 -15.04 7.86
C ARG A 57 14.15 -16.18 7.05
N SER A 58 13.73 -16.31 5.79
CA SER A 58 14.21 -17.33 4.87
C SER A 58 15.71 -17.25 4.65
N VAL A 59 16.25 -16.05 4.51
CA VAL A 59 17.68 -15.81 4.26
C VAL A 59 18.49 -16.07 5.53
N TYR A 60 18.00 -15.61 6.69
CA TYR A 60 18.63 -15.86 7.98
C TYR A 60 18.77 -17.34 8.32
N TYR A 61 17.71 -18.13 8.11
CA TYR A 61 17.76 -19.58 8.37
C TYR A 61 18.55 -20.36 7.31
N SER A 62 18.95 -19.73 6.19
CA SER A 62 19.66 -20.36 5.08
C SER A 62 21.19 -20.33 5.21
N MET A 63 21.73 -19.96 6.39
CA MET A 63 23.16 -19.69 6.66
C MET A 63 23.70 -18.37 6.08
N ASN A 64 24.79 -17.87 6.67
CA ASN A 64 25.42 -16.59 6.29
C ASN A 64 25.80 -16.51 4.82
N GLY A 65 25.59 -15.33 4.24
CA GLY A 65 25.86 -15.06 2.82
C GLY A 65 24.77 -15.56 1.87
N ALA A 66 23.68 -16.14 2.40
CA ALA A 66 22.48 -16.38 1.60
C ALA A 66 21.91 -15.05 1.09
N ARG A 67 21.46 -15.07 -0.17
CA ARG A 67 20.83 -13.94 -0.84
C ARG A 67 19.49 -14.37 -1.40
N LYS A 68 18.47 -13.54 -1.22
CA LYS A 68 17.15 -13.72 -1.83
C LYS A 68 16.73 -12.46 -2.54
N VAL A 69 16.19 -12.62 -3.74
CA VAL A 69 15.64 -11.54 -4.52
C VAL A 69 14.12 -11.59 -4.39
N VAL A 70 13.49 -10.45 -4.17
CA VAL A 70 12.06 -10.30 -3.99
C VAL A 70 11.59 -9.12 -4.84
N GLU A 71 10.50 -9.32 -5.55
CA GLU A 71 9.77 -8.24 -6.22
C GLU A 71 8.75 -7.67 -5.24
N ILE A 72 8.76 -6.35 -5.10
CA ILE A 72 7.91 -5.59 -4.20
C ILE A 72 7.08 -4.63 -5.04
N ASP A 73 5.78 -4.63 -4.81
CA ASP A 73 4.83 -3.77 -5.50
C ASP A 73 4.23 -2.75 -4.53
N VAL A 74 4.81 -1.56 -4.48
CA VAL A 74 4.31 -0.47 -3.64
C VAL A 74 3.30 0.36 -4.45
N PRO A 75 2.06 0.54 -3.97
CA PRO A 75 1.05 1.36 -4.65
C PRO A 75 1.54 2.77 -4.95
N ASP A 76 1.04 3.36 -6.04
CA ASP A 76 1.36 4.73 -6.42
C ASP A 76 0.98 5.72 -5.31
N GLY A 77 1.85 6.71 -5.05
CA GLY A 77 1.65 7.67 -3.95
C GLY A 77 1.96 7.12 -2.56
N CYS A 78 2.36 5.84 -2.45
CA CYS A 78 2.85 5.22 -1.23
C CYS A 78 4.35 4.92 -1.30
N ARG A 79 4.97 4.73 -0.13
CA ARG A 79 6.38 4.35 0.03
C ARG A 79 6.58 3.51 1.29
N MET A 80 7.54 2.60 1.23
CA MET A 80 7.98 1.81 2.38
C MET A 80 9.39 2.23 2.77
N ILE A 81 9.65 2.38 4.06
CA ILE A 81 11.00 2.63 4.59
C ILE A 81 11.40 1.44 5.45
N LEU A 82 12.47 0.75 5.05
CA LEU A 82 13.06 -0.36 5.78
C LEU A 82 14.22 0.16 6.60
N GLY A 83 14.21 -0.05 7.92
CA GLY A 83 15.27 0.43 8.79
C GLY A 83 15.17 1.92 9.11
N GLY A 84 16.21 2.42 9.78
CA GLY A 84 16.27 3.77 10.32
C GLY A 84 17.27 3.85 11.47
N ASP A 85 17.32 5.00 12.14
CA ASP A 85 18.21 5.20 13.28
C ASP A 85 17.61 4.65 14.59
N GLY A 86 18.46 4.06 15.42
CA GLY A 86 18.05 3.58 16.75
C GLY A 86 17.11 2.38 16.68
N ASP A 87 15.92 2.51 17.27
CA ASP A 87 14.93 1.43 17.28
C ASP A 87 14.36 1.19 15.87
N ASP A 88 14.27 2.22 15.02
CA ASP A 88 13.75 2.12 13.66
C ASP A 88 14.58 1.19 12.75
N ALA A 89 15.81 0.87 13.16
CA ALA A 89 16.65 -0.13 12.49
C ALA A 89 15.97 -1.51 12.38
N TYR A 90 14.93 -1.79 13.17
CA TYR A 90 14.16 -3.03 13.16
C TYR A 90 12.74 -2.87 12.61
N ALA A 91 12.41 -1.73 12.01
CA ALA A 91 11.06 -1.41 11.59
C ALA A 91 10.93 -1.34 10.06
N ILE A 92 9.71 -1.62 9.60
CA ILE A 92 9.22 -1.36 8.25
C ILE A 92 8.10 -0.35 8.38
N HIS A 93 8.34 0.89 7.97
CA HIS A 93 7.37 1.96 8.00
C HIS A 93 6.65 2.07 6.65
N MET A 94 5.33 2.19 6.66
CA MET A 94 4.49 2.25 5.46
C MET A 94 3.77 3.60 5.42
N TYR A 95 4.06 4.40 4.39
CA TYR A 95 3.48 5.72 4.19
C TYR A 95 2.64 5.77 2.91
N CYS A 96 1.52 6.48 2.94
CA CYS A 96 0.74 6.86 1.75
C CYS A 96 0.39 8.35 1.84
N GLY A 97 0.56 9.10 0.75
CA GLY A 97 0.31 10.55 0.74
C GLY A 97 1.18 11.36 1.71
N GLY A 98 2.26 10.77 2.23
CA GLY A 98 3.13 11.37 3.25
C GLY A 98 2.72 11.09 4.70
N GLU A 99 1.58 10.42 4.93
CA GLU A 99 1.12 10.01 6.26
C GLU A 99 1.56 8.58 6.58
N LEU A 100 1.94 8.33 7.84
CA LEU A 100 2.29 6.99 8.32
C LEU A 100 0.99 6.19 8.48
N MET A 101 0.76 5.23 7.60
CA MET A 101 -0.44 4.37 7.63
C MET A 101 -0.27 3.22 8.62
N SER A 102 0.89 2.58 8.59
CA SER A 102 1.18 1.41 9.41
C SER A 102 2.68 1.25 9.61
N GLN A 103 3.07 0.49 10.63
CA GLN A 103 4.46 0.12 10.89
C GLN A 103 4.53 -1.33 11.35
N ARG A 104 5.56 -2.05 10.90
CA ARG A 104 5.80 -3.43 11.32
C ARG A 104 7.18 -3.56 11.93
N TRP A 105 7.23 -4.10 13.14
CA TRP A 105 8.46 -4.43 13.85
C TRP A 105 8.94 -5.84 13.48
N MET A 106 10.23 -5.98 13.27
CA MET A 106 10.90 -7.26 13.03
C MET A 106 10.99 -8.05 14.35
N GLU A 107 10.12 -9.04 14.53
CA GLU A 107 10.08 -9.81 15.78
C GLU A 107 11.16 -10.90 15.86
N LYS A 108 11.37 -11.66 14.78
CA LYS A 108 12.33 -12.78 14.70
C LYS A 108 12.73 -13.06 13.24
N PRO A 109 14.03 -13.26 12.95
CA PRO A 109 15.18 -12.95 13.80
C PRO A 109 15.25 -11.45 14.12
N ILE A 110 15.76 -11.09 15.30
CA ILE A 110 16.00 -9.69 15.66
C ILE A 110 17.30 -9.27 14.98
N LEU A 111 17.17 -8.85 13.73
CA LEU A 111 18.26 -8.31 12.94
C LEU A 111 17.87 -6.91 12.48
N SER A 112 18.81 -5.97 12.60
CA SER A 112 18.65 -4.63 12.09
C SER A 112 18.91 -4.60 10.59
N PHE A 113 18.23 -3.72 9.89
CA PHE A 113 18.65 -3.27 8.58
C PHE A 113 19.93 -2.44 8.74
N ASP A 114 20.93 -2.67 7.88
CA ASP A 114 22.23 -2.00 7.97
C ASP A 114 22.12 -0.50 7.63
N ASP A 115 21.30 -0.19 6.62
CA ASP A 115 20.96 1.16 6.17
C ASP A 115 19.45 1.30 6.02
N ALA A 116 18.97 2.55 6.09
CA ALA A 116 17.59 2.88 5.77
C ALA A 116 17.38 2.83 4.25
N VAL A 117 16.41 2.03 3.79
CA VAL A 117 16.10 1.87 2.37
C VAL A 117 14.66 2.28 2.11
N GLU A 118 14.46 3.24 1.22
CA GLU A 118 13.15 3.67 0.75
C GLU A 118 12.77 2.91 -0.53
N LEU A 119 11.58 2.32 -0.54
CA LEU A 119 10.99 1.58 -1.65
C LEU A 119 9.70 2.26 -2.10
N ALA A 120 9.54 2.46 -3.40
CA ALA A 120 8.37 3.05 -4.01
C ALA A 120 8.13 2.46 -5.41
N GLY A 121 6.86 2.38 -5.81
CA GLY A 121 6.44 1.70 -7.03
C GLY A 121 6.81 0.21 -7.07
N ASN A 122 6.83 -0.34 -8.28
CA ASN A 122 7.31 -1.69 -8.51
C ASN A 122 8.84 -1.70 -8.53
N CYS A 123 9.44 -2.39 -7.56
CA CYS A 123 10.89 -2.49 -7.43
C CYS A 123 11.31 -3.91 -7.10
N THR A 124 12.49 -4.30 -7.57
CA THR A 124 13.11 -5.56 -7.18
C THR A 124 14.20 -5.28 -6.15
N ILE A 125 14.15 -5.96 -5.01
CA ILE A 125 15.15 -5.84 -3.97
C ILE A 125 15.90 -7.16 -3.80
N SER A 126 17.16 -7.06 -3.40
CA SER A 126 17.93 -8.20 -2.94
C SER A 126 18.24 -8.05 -1.45
N ILE A 127 17.93 -9.11 -0.71
CA ILE A 127 18.07 -9.22 0.73
C ILE A 127 19.20 -10.21 1.00
N THR A 128 20.20 -9.76 1.73
CA THR A 128 21.36 -10.57 2.13
C THR A 128 21.54 -10.47 3.64
N THR A 129 21.74 -11.58 4.33
CA THR A 129 22.11 -11.53 5.76
C THR A 129 23.62 -11.64 5.93
N THR A 130 24.17 -10.71 6.70
CA THR A 130 25.52 -10.79 7.26
C THR A 130 25.46 -11.31 8.69
N ASP A 131 26.62 -11.51 9.33
CA ASP A 131 26.73 -11.94 10.73
C ASP A 131 26.04 -11.00 11.74
N ARG A 132 25.72 -9.77 11.34
CA ARG A 132 25.27 -8.71 12.26
C ARG A 132 24.02 -7.96 11.80
N ALA A 133 23.75 -7.91 10.49
CA ALA A 133 22.68 -7.09 9.94
C ALA A 133 22.07 -7.70 8.67
N ILE A 134 20.97 -7.10 8.23
CA ILE A 134 20.35 -7.36 6.93
C ILE A 134 20.76 -6.23 5.99
N GLU A 135 21.39 -6.59 4.89
CA GLU A 135 21.63 -5.68 3.79
C GLU A 135 20.49 -5.81 2.79
N VAL A 136 19.89 -4.67 2.44
CA VAL A 136 18.86 -4.58 1.41
C VAL A 136 19.38 -3.65 0.31
N ALA A 137 19.37 -4.13 -0.92
CA ALA A 137 19.76 -3.34 -2.08
C ALA A 137 18.67 -3.43 -3.15
N ALA A 138 18.19 -2.28 -3.62
CA ALA A 138 17.35 -2.20 -4.81
C ALA A 138 18.19 -2.51 -6.07
N LEU A 139 17.59 -3.22 -7.03
CA LEU A 139 18.21 -3.65 -8.28
C LEU A 139 17.78 -2.79 -9.46
#